data_AF-A0A836HSC1-F1
#
_entry.id   AF-A0A836HSC1-F1
#
_cell.length_a   1.000
_cell.length_b   1.000
_cell.length_c   1.000
_cell.angle_alpha   90.00
_cell.angle_beta   90.00
_cell.angle_gamma   90.00
#
_symmetry.space_group_name_H-M   'P 1'
#
loop_
_entity.id
_entity.type
_entity.pdbx_description
1 polymer ?
#
loop_
_entity_poly.entity_id
_entity_poly.type
_entity_poly.pdbx_seq_one_letter_code
_entity_poly.pdbx_strand_id
1 'polypeptide(L)'
;MPGMMLKVAVAAVLVCAVVGVGAASVHPEPVNAEEPRCGFDELQARTVGTRAIGVSRMEPPAGDPTGAAAAAVDSWHPIRIAVFTDDMSYSSRYCTRWGETRPTFDGRTANCTSEDILTKGKKRALLEFLIPSAVQLHAERLKVQRQNGNLVVDPFILSDPICGRFSIPHSHMTTGVPNADFVLYVSAAPTRGNVAAWALGCQRFKNGRPSVGVSNVSPRYLSSSPESVRIIAHELLHALGFSSETFSARLMVSFLDIREKDISPTITSANVVAQAKAHYGCDALNFMELEDRGGIGTANSHWKRRSAKDELMAGISGAGIYSALSIAAMEDTGYYKGNYSNAETMSYGKNTGCALQTGKCVVRGVSQFTGMFCGSTDSGLVCSSDRLGIGACDLTSYVLDLPKPFQYFESSKLGGSDPLMDYCPFVRTFGNTNCTVDTNVLKGGVYGVDARCLDTPNGFAMGGNRVSQNGICAKVQCGSSTYGVKLANESTFTTCPPGKTLQLSSLSSSFSAGSLTCPSYESVCAIKVDAALYEEYDAIIAGNNVAGVRSSLMAALAMLPMALLMV
;
A
#
# COMPACT_ATOMS: atom_id res chain seq x y z
N MET A 1 67.17 -13.16 54.84
CA MET A 1 67.91 -14.27 54.21
C MET A 1 67.04 -14.87 53.12
N PRO A 2 67.59 -15.20 51.94
CA PRO A 2 67.38 -14.37 50.74
C PRO A 2 66.91 -15.14 49.49
N GLY A 3 66.69 -14.37 48.41
CA GLY A 3 66.83 -14.78 47.00
C GLY A 3 65.51 -15.17 46.31
N MET A 4 65.26 -14.92 45.02
CA MET A 4 66.03 -14.24 43.96
C MET A 4 65.05 -14.05 42.76
N MET A 5 65.22 -12.99 41.99
CA MET A 5 64.56 -12.77 40.68
C MET A 5 64.98 -13.85 39.66
N LEU A 6 64.11 -14.24 38.72
CA LEU A 6 64.38 -14.11 37.26
C LEU A 6 63.16 -14.43 36.37
N LYS A 7 63.25 -13.86 35.17
CA LYS A 7 62.32 -13.69 34.05
C LYS A 7 62.25 -14.88 33.06
N VAL A 8 61.12 -14.92 32.32
CA VAL A 8 60.93 -15.27 30.88
C VAL A 8 61.01 -16.76 30.46
N ALA A 9 59.95 -17.26 29.81
CA ALA A 9 59.96 -17.70 28.39
C ALA A 9 58.64 -18.36 27.95
N VAL A 10 58.30 -18.08 26.69
CA VAL A 10 57.16 -18.55 25.89
C VAL A 10 57.33 -20.03 25.51
N ALA A 11 56.23 -20.81 25.48
CA ALA A 11 56.13 -21.99 24.64
C ALA A 11 54.67 -22.25 24.25
N ALA A 12 54.39 -22.04 22.96
CA ALA A 12 53.20 -22.51 22.28
C ALA A 12 53.25 -24.04 22.17
N VAL A 13 52.12 -24.72 22.42
CA VAL A 13 51.93 -26.11 22.01
C VAL A 13 50.72 -26.16 21.07
N LEU A 14 51.05 -26.45 19.82
CA LEU A 14 50.17 -26.80 18.72
C LEU A 14 49.94 -28.32 18.79
N VAL A 15 48.70 -28.79 18.85
CA VAL A 15 48.34 -30.16 18.44
C VAL A 15 47.08 -30.10 17.58
N CYS A 16 47.28 -30.41 16.30
CA CYS A 16 46.26 -30.61 15.28
C CYS A 16 45.59 -31.98 15.42
N ALA A 17 44.28 -32.07 15.14
CA ALA A 17 43.69 -33.10 14.27
C ALA A 17 42.20 -32.83 13.93
N VAL A 18 41.98 -32.26 12.74
CA VAL A 18 41.05 -32.67 11.66
C VAL A 18 39.72 -33.35 12.06
N VAL A 19 38.58 -32.69 11.77
CA VAL A 19 37.42 -33.28 11.04
C VAL A 19 36.60 -32.17 10.36
N GLY A 20 36.39 -32.29 9.04
CA GLY A 20 35.14 -31.93 8.36
C GLY A 20 34.93 -30.47 7.92
N VAL A 21 35.33 -30.14 6.69
CA VAL A 21 34.80 -28.99 5.94
C VAL A 21 33.35 -29.30 5.56
N GLY A 22 32.39 -28.86 6.37
CA GLY A 22 31.01 -28.65 5.97
C GLY A 22 30.83 -27.19 5.59
N ALA A 23 30.50 -26.93 4.33
CA ALA A 23 30.19 -25.58 3.85
C ALA A 23 28.97 -25.03 4.61
N ALA A 24 29.22 -24.17 5.59
CA ALA A 24 28.17 -23.38 6.21
C ALA A 24 27.81 -22.25 5.23
N SER A 25 26.67 -22.39 4.58
CA SER A 25 25.99 -21.32 3.87
C SER A 25 25.80 -20.16 4.86
N VAL A 26 26.57 -19.08 4.68
CA VAL A 26 26.33 -17.83 5.40
C VAL A 26 25.03 -17.26 4.81
N HIS A 27 23.91 -17.61 5.42
CA HIS A 27 22.65 -16.91 5.19
C HIS A 27 22.80 -15.51 5.82
N PRO A 28 22.62 -14.42 5.07
CA PRO A 28 22.50 -13.12 5.70
C PRO A 28 21.28 -13.15 6.61
N GLU A 29 21.46 -12.79 7.89
CA GLU A 29 20.35 -12.57 8.80
C GLU A 29 19.36 -11.56 8.20
N PRO A 30 18.05 -11.72 8.43
CA PRO A 30 17.06 -10.77 7.95
C PRO A 30 17.34 -9.42 8.61
N VAL A 31 17.85 -8.47 7.84
CA VAL A 31 17.83 -7.06 8.22
C VAL A 31 16.35 -6.71 8.35
N ASN A 32 15.90 -6.52 9.60
CA ASN A 32 14.55 -6.08 9.92
C ASN A 32 14.40 -4.61 9.50
N ALA A 33 14.34 -4.35 8.19
CA ALA A 33 13.74 -3.14 7.66
C ALA A 33 12.23 -3.34 7.81
N GLU A 34 11.68 -2.92 8.95
CA GLU A 34 10.24 -2.99 9.18
C GLU A 34 9.51 -2.22 8.06
N GLU A 35 8.61 -2.90 7.35
CA GLU A 35 7.83 -2.34 6.24
C GLU A 35 7.09 -1.05 6.69
N PRO A 36 7.05 0.00 5.84
CA PRO A 36 6.27 1.19 6.13
C PRO A 36 4.80 0.82 6.37
N ARG A 37 4.24 1.32 7.47
CA ARG A 37 2.85 1.05 7.90
C ARG A 37 1.95 2.24 7.60
N CYS A 38 0.66 1.94 7.44
CA CYS A 38 -0.42 2.92 7.41
C CYS A 38 -0.71 3.41 8.83
N GLY A 39 -1.03 4.70 8.99
CA GLY A 39 -1.10 5.35 10.30
C GLY A 39 -2.50 5.72 10.76
N PHE A 40 -3.52 5.55 9.91
CA PHE A 40 -4.93 5.67 10.30
C PHE A 40 -5.21 4.94 11.63
N ASP A 41 -4.61 3.76 11.76
CA ASP A 41 -4.73 2.85 12.89
C ASP A 41 -4.47 3.51 14.25
N GLU A 42 -3.41 4.31 14.33
CA GLU A 42 -2.98 4.92 15.59
C GLU A 42 -3.89 6.10 16.00
N LEU A 43 -4.59 6.70 15.03
CA LEU A 43 -5.34 7.95 15.20
C LEU A 43 -6.81 7.75 15.48
N GLN A 44 -7.44 6.73 14.89
CA GLN A 44 -8.86 6.49 15.11
C GLN A 44 -9.16 6.24 16.60
N ALA A 45 -8.29 5.50 17.31
CA ALA A 45 -8.43 5.23 18.74
C ALA A 45 -8.42 6.50 19.62
N ARG A 46 -7.89 7.62 19.12
CA ARG A 46 -7.77 8.89 19.86
C ARG A 46 -8.89 9.89 19.57
N THR A 47 -9.75 9.61 18.58
CA THR A 47 -10.79 10.54 18.09
C THR A 47 -12.21 10.02 18.33
N VAL A 48 -12.37 8.93 19.08
CA VAL A 48 -13.69 8.36 19.41
C VAL A 48 -14.49 9.37 20.24
N GLY A 49 -15.54 9.95 19.64
CA GLY A 49 -16.50 10.82 20.32
C GLY A 49 -16.35 12.34 20.13
N THR A 50 -15.36 12.83 19.36
CA THR A 50 -15.11 14.29 19.18
C THR A 50 -15.55 14.86 17.82
N ARG A 51 -16.13 14.03 16.95
CA ARG A 51 -16.35 14.39 15.53
C ARG A 51 -17.55 15.33 15.36
N ALA A 52 -17.37 16.39 14.56
CA ALA A 52 -18.44 17.33 14.23
C ALA A 52 -19.56 16.62 13.42
N ILE A 53 -20.80 16.73 13.89
CA ILE A 53 -21.98 16.15 13.24
C ILE A 53 -22.79 17.27 12.57
N GLY A 54 -22.83 17.24 11.25
CA GLY A 54 -23.88 17.88 10.44
C GLY A 54 -23.49 19.20 9.78
N VAL A 55 -23.86 19.34 8.50
CA VAL A 55 -23.97 20.62 7.81
C VAL A 55 -25.32 20.71 7.12
N SER A 56 -26.12 21.74 7.43
CA SER A 56 -27.10 22.30 6.49
C SER A 56 -26.64 23.66 6.02
N ARG A 57 -26.64 23.82 4.70
CA ARG A 57 -26.82 25.04 3.91
C ARG A 57 -27.43 26.27 4.61
N MET A 58 -26.96 27.45 4.20
CA MET A 58 -27.73 28.67 3.92
C MET A 58 -26.94 29.44 2.84
N GLU A 59 -27.43 29.76 1.63
CA GLU A 59 -28.63 30.54 1.27
C GLU A 59 -29.43 29.96 0.06
N PRO A 60 -30.71 30.34 -0.11
CA PRO A 60 -31.51 30.07 -1.30
C PRO A 60 -31.21 31.09 -2.43
N PRO A 61 -31.34 30.72 -3.72
CA PRO A 61 -31.51 31.70 -4.78
C PRO A 61 -32.89 32.35 -4.64
N ALA A 62 -32.94 33.67 -4.73
CA ALA A 62 -34.20 34.38 -4.89
C ALA A 62 -34.81 34.07 -6.28
N GLY A 63 -36.06 33.60 -6.29
CA GLY A 63 -37.01 33.74 -7.42
C GLY A 63 -37.13 32.56 -8.40
N ASP A 64 -38.26 31.83 -8.36
CA ASP A 64 -39.39 31.90 -9.31
C ASP A 64 -40.21 30.57 -9.29
N PRO A 65 -41.53 30.56 -9.01
CA PRO A 65 -42.30 29.33 -8.88
C PRO A 65 -43.05 28.98 -10.17
N THR A 66 -42.37 28.40 -11.17
CA THR A 66 -43.06 27.68 -12.24
C THR A 66 -42.24 26.49 -12.76
N GLY A 67 -42.76 25.28 -12.49
CA GLY A 67 -42.79 24.16 -13.42
C GLY A 67 -41.48 23.58 -13.95
N ALA A 68 -41.11 22.39 -13.45
CA ALA A 68 -40.95 21.19 -14.30
C ALA A 68 -40.47 20.03 -13.43
N ALA A 69 -41.29 18.98 -13.34
CA ALA A 69 -40.82 17.64 -13.06
C ALA A 69 -39.97 17.19 -14.27
N ALA A 70 -38.72 17.60 -14.30
CA ALA A 70 -37.74 17.14 -15.28
C ALA A 70 -37.13 15.83 -14.77
N ALA A 71 -37.16 14.81 -15.64
CA ALA A 71 -36.65 13.47 -15.42
C ALA A 71 -35.31 13.46 -14.65
N ALA A 72 -35.24 12.69 -13.57
CA ALA A 72 -34.01 12.45 -12.81
C ALA A 72 -33.06 11.57 -13.63
N VAL A 73 -32.36 12.20 -14.58
CA VAL A 73 -31.18 11.63 -15.23
C VAL A 73 -30.11 11.49 -14.15
N ASP A 74 -29.52 10.31 -14.06
CA ASP A 74 -28.69 9.81 -12.95
C ASP A 74 -27.65 10.84 -12.45
N SER A 75 -27.86 11.38 -11.24
CA SER A 75 -27.21 12.58 -10.69
C SER A 75 -25.80 12.37 -10.12
N TRP A 76 -25.13 11.31 -10.56
CA TRP A 76 -23.82 10.89 -10.06
C TRP A 76 -22.68 11.41 -10.93
N HIS A 77 -21.78 12.18 -10.32
CA HIS A 77 -20.61 12.75 -11.00
C HIS A 77 -19.30 12.31 -10.33
N PRO A 78 -18.17 12.28 -11.05
CA PRO A 78 -16.85 12.08 -10.42
C PRO A 78 -16.66 13.02 -9.22
N ILE A 79 -16.16 12.48 -8.12
CA ILE A 79 -15.91 13.24 -6.89
C ILE A 79 -14.86 14.32 -7.12
N ARG A 80 -15.14 15.54 -6.64
CA ARG A 80 -14.18 16.64 -6.62
C ARG A 80 -13.56 16.75 -5.23
N ILE A 81 -12.29 16.40 -5.12
CA ILE A 81 -11.51 16.52 -3.87
C ILE A 81 -10.67 17.78 -3.96
N ALA A 82 -10.99 18.79 -3.16
CA ALA A 82 -10.19 20.01 -3.05
C ALA A 82 -9.10 19.81 -2.01
N VAL A 83 -7.83 19.94 -2.42
CA VAL A 83 -6.68 19.71 -1.54
C VAL A 83 -5.99 21.01 -1.19
N PHE A 84 -5.70 21.21 0.09
CA PHE A 84 -5.00 22.37 0.64
C PHE A 84 -3.75 21.92 1.39
N THR A 85 -2.62 22.58 1.12
CA THR A 85 -1.28 22.16 1.58
C THR A 85 -0.53 23.28 2.27
N ASP A 86 -1.25 24.24 2.86
CA ASP A 86 -0.71 25.44 3.51
C ASP A 86 0.34 25.10 4.57
N ASP A 87 0.17 23.99 5.30
CA ASP A 87 1.13 23.49 6.29
C ASP A 87 2.50 23.16 5.70
N MET A 88 2.63 22.94 4.38
CA MET A 88 3.93 22.75 3.72
C MET A 88 4.63 24.08 3.38
N SER A 89 3.99 25.22 3.61
CA SER A 89 4.53 26.56 3.33
C SER A 89 5.06 27.27 4.58
N TYR A 90 4.68 26.82 5.77
CA TYR A 90 5.16 27.37 7.04
C TYR A 90 6.30 26.52 7.61
N SER A 91 7.52 27.06 7.67
CA SER A 91 8.72 26.34 8.13
C SER A 91 8.63 25.82 9.58
N SER A 92 7.69 26.31 10.38
CA SER A 92 7.37 25.82 11.73
C SER A 92 6.52 24.55 11.75
N ARG A 93 5.95 24.15 10.61
CA ARG A 93 5.02 23.02 10.48
C ARG A 93 5.67 21.76 9.91
N TYR A 94 6.83 21.86 9.29
CA TYR A 94 7.57 20.73 8.72
C TYR A 94 9.07 20.84 9.02
N CYS A 95 9.80 19.73 8.88
CA CYS A 95 11.24 19.68 9.16
C CYS A 95 12.04 20.38 8.05
N THR A 96 12.82 21.40 8.42
CA THR A 96 13.71 22.11 7.48
C THR A 96 15.18 21.77 7.69
N ARG A 97 15.54 21.34 8.91
CA ARG A 97 16.89 20.91 9.27
C ARG A 97 16.85 19.86 10.38
N TRP A 98 17.95 19.12 10.51
CA TRP A 98 18.14 18.13 11.56
C TRP A 98 18.07 18.75 12.96
N GLY A 99 17.50 18.03 13.91
CA GLY A 99 17.42 18.40 15.32
C GLY A 99 16.30 19.38 15.68
N GLU A 100 15.55 19.90 14.70
CA GLU A 100 14.35 20.70 14.98
C GLU A 100 13.25 19.85 15.63
N THR A 101 12.41 20.46 16.45
CA THR A 101 11.16 19.86 16.88
C THR A 101 10.02 20.39 16.03
N ARG A 102 9.20 19.48 15.48
CA ARG A 102 8.05 19.81 14.62
C ARG A 102 6.82 19.01 15.03
N PRO A 103 5.61 19.51 14.75
CA PRO A 103 4.39 18.76 15.01
C PRO A 103 4.34 17.50 14.15
N THR A 104 3.80 16.42 14.72
CA THR A 104 3.46 15.18 14.00
C THR A 104 2.01 15.20 13.50
N PHE A 105 1.30 16.31 13.74
CA PHE A 105 -0.13 16.56 13.46
C PHE A 105 -1.14 15.61 14.14
N ASP A 106 -0.69 14.59 14.87
CA ASP A 106 -1.49 13.70 15.72
C ASP A 106 -1.68 14.22 17.17
N GLY A 107 -1.45 15.52 17.38
CA GLY A 107 -1.45 16.15 18.70
C GLY A 107 -0.12 16.07 19.46
N ARG A 108 0.95 15.53 18.83
CA ARG A 108 2.29 15.43 19.43
C ARG A 108 3.34 16.19 18.61
N THR A 109 4.60 16.06 19.03
CA THR A 109 5.78 16.55 18.33
C THR A 109 6.82 15.42 18.16
N ALA A 110 7.73 15.61 17.21
CA ALA A 110 8.90 14.75 16.99
C ALA A 110 10.15 15.59 16.66
N ASN A 111 11.32 15.02 16.95
CA ASN A 111 12.60 15.58 16.56
C ASN A 111 12.92 15.14 15.13
N CYS A 112 13.26 16.12 14.28
CA CYS A 112 13.58 15.93 12.88
C CYS A 112 14.92 15.22 12.72
N THR A 113 14.90 14.10 11.99
CA THR A 113 16.11 13.47 11.44
C THR A 113 16.41 14.05 10.06
N SER A 114 17.51 13.61 9.42
CA SER A 114 17.83 14.00 8.04
C SER A 114 16.78 13.50 7.04
N GLU A 115 16.16 12.35 7.31
CA GLU A 115 15.18 11.73 6.43
C GLU A 115 13.84 12.48 6.48
N ASP A 116 13.50 13.07 7.63
CA ASP A 116 12.27 13.84 7.83
C ASP A 116 12.28 15.20 7.13
N ILE A 117 13.44 15.67 6.65
CA ILE A 117 13.56 16.98 6.00
C ILE A 117 12.74 17.00 4.71
N LEU A 118 11.78 17.93 4.63
CA LEU A 118 11.01 18.19 3.42
C LEU A 118 11.85 19.07 2.47
N THR A 119 12.69 18.43 1.67
CA THR A 119 13.50 19.11 0.65
C THR A 119 12.61 19.74 -0.42
N LYS A 120 13.17 20.67 -1.21
CA LYS A 120 12.46 21.24 -2.38
C LYS A 120 12.00 20.15 -3.35
N GLY A 121 12.84 19.13 -3.57
CA GLY A 121 12.53 17.98 -4.42
C GLY A 121 11.36 17.16 -3.89
N LYS A 122 11.39 16.78 -2.61
CA LYS A 122 10.28 16.05 -1.94
C LYS A 122 8.99 16.84 -1.96
N LYS A 123 9.04 18.14 -1.62
CA LYS A 123 7.87 19.04 -1.66
C LYS A 123 7.27 19.10 -3.07
N ARG A 124 8.13 19.24 -4.08
CA ARG A 124 7.71 19.30 -5.49
C ARG A 124 7.04 18.00 -5.94
N ALA A 125 7.65 16.85 -5.67
CA ALA A 125 7.08 15.54 -6.00
C ALA A 125 5.74 15.28 -5.30
N LEU A 126 5.60 15.69 -4.02
CA LEU A 126 4.34 15.61 -3.30
C LEU A 126 3.22 16.41 -3.98
N LEU A 127 3.49 17.69 -4.27
CA LEU A 127 2.48 18.63 -4.74
C LEU A 127 2.11 18.43 -6.22
N GLU A 128 3.10 18.14 -7.07
CA GLU A 128 2.90 18.06 -8.52
C GLU A 128 2.51 16.65 -8.99
N PHE A 129 2.80 15.60 -8.20
CA PHE A 129 2.66 14.23 -8.67
C PHE A 129 1.96 13.29 -7.68
N LEU A 130 2.50 13.09 -6.48
CA LEU A 130 2.04 12.01 -5.59
C LEU A 130 0.61 12.24 -5.08
N ILE A 131 0.33 13.44 -4.55
CA ILE A 131 -1.02 13.80 -4.06
C ILE A 131 -2.04 13.85 -5.21
N PRO A 132 -1.77 14.54 -6.35
CA PRO A 132 -2.67 14.52 -7.50
C PRO A 132 -2.98 13.11 -8.01
N SER A 133 -1.98 12.22 -8.09
CA SER A 133 -2.18 10.85 -8.55
C SER A 133 -3.08 10.04 -7.61
N ALA A 134 -2.90 10.19 -6.29
CA ALA A 134 -3.76 9.54 -5.30
C ALA A 134 -5.20 10.07 -5.36
N VAL A 135 -5.39 11.39 -5.50
CA VAL A 135 -6.72 12.00 -5.69
C VAL A 135 -7.39 11.48 -6.96
N GLN A 136 -6.63 11.37 -8.05
CA GLN A 136 -7.12 10.86 -9.33
C GLN A 136 -7.63 9.41 -9.20
N LEU A 137 -6.91 8.55 -8.46
CA LEU A 137 -7.35 7.17 -8.23
C LEU A 137 -8.77 7.10 -7.64
N HIS A 138 -9.09 7.97 -6.67
CA HIS A 138 -10.45 8.06 -6.11
C HIS A 138 -11.44 8.72 -7.06
N ALA A 139 -11.07 9.83 -7.71
CA ALA A 139 -11.95 10.57 -8.62
C ALA A 139 -12.45 9.72 -9.80
N GLU A 140 -11.61 8.83 -10.30
CA GLU A 140 -11.94 7.92 -11.41
C GLU A 140 -12.82 6.73 -11.00
N ARG A 141 -12.84 6.40 -9.70
CA ARG A 141 -13.51 5.19 -9.16
C ARG A 141 -14.75 5.50 -8.34
N LEU A 142 -14.86 6.71 -7.79
CA LEU A 142 -15.95 7.11 -6.92
C LEU A 142 -16.71 8.29 -7.54
N LYS A 143 -18.01 8.10 -7.73
CA LYS A 143 -18.94 9.17 -8.06
C LYS A 143 -19.74 9.58 -6.83
N VAL A 144 -20.20 10.83 -6.79
CA VAL A 144 -21.02 11.41 -5.73
C VAL A 144 -22.21 12.15 -6.30
N GLN A 145 -23.28 12.22 -5.51
CA GLN A 145 -24.31 13.24 -5.68
C GLN A 145 -23.79 14.55 -5.09
N ARG A 146 -23.60 15.54 -5.96
CA ARG A 146 -23.02 16.84 -5.60
C ARG A 146 -23.97 17.61 -4.70
N GLN A 147 -23.40 18.30 -3.72
CA GLN A 147 -24.15 19.25 -2.89
C GLN A 147 -24.22 20.60 -3.59
N ASN A 148 -25.31 21.34 -3.40
CA ASN A 148 -25.46 22.68 -3.96
C ASN A 148 -24.72 23.72 -3.11
N GLY A 149 -23.97 24.60 -3.78
CA GLY A 149 -23.20 25.68 -3.15
C GLY A 149 -21.78 25.25 -2.76
N ASN A 150 -21.13 26.12 -1.97
CA ASN A 150 -19.78 25.89 -1.48
C ASN A 150 -19.79 24.91 -0.29
N LEU A 151 -18.73 24.10 -0.16
CA LEU A 151 -18.52 23.25 1.00
C LEU A 151 -17.94 24.09 2.14
N VAL A 152 -18.76 24.34 3.17
CA VAL A 152 -18.35 25.09 4.37
C VAL A 152 -17.76 24.15 5.41
N VAL A 153 -16.59 24.51 5.92
CA VAL A 153 -15.92 23.82 7.03
C VAL A 153 -16.49 24.35 8.34
N ASP A 154 -16.96 23.45 9.20
CA ASP A 154 -17.54 23.80 10.49
C ASP A 154 -16.43 24.37 11.41
N PRO A 155 -16.59 25.58 11.98
CA PRO A 155 -15.63 26.15 12.91
C PRO A 155 -15.29 25.26 14.10
N PHE A 156 -16.17 24.34 14.50
CA PHE A 156 -15.93 23.38 15.57
C PHE A 156 -14.72 22.47 15.29
N ILE A 157 -14.32 22.31 14.02
CA ILE A 157 -13.12 21.57 13.64
C ILE A 157 -11.86 22.06 14.37
N LEU A 158 -11.80 23.35 14.74
CA LEU A 158 -10.67 23.94 15.47
C LEU A 158 -10.54 23.45 16.91
N SER A 159 -11.64 22.94 17.48
CA SER A 159 -11.64 22.35 18.83
C SER A 159 -11.26 20.87 18.85
N ASP A 160 -11.25 20.21 17.69
CA ASP A 160 -10.85 18.81 17.61
C ASP A 160 -9.33 18.67 17.83
N PRO A 161 -8.88 17.71 18.67
CA PRO A 161 -7.48 17.59 19.07
C PRO A 161 -6.52 17.26 17.93
N ILE A 162 -7.02 16.71 16.82
CA ILE A 162 -6.24 16.33 15.62
C ILE A 162 -6.58 17.24 14.45
N CYS A 163 -7.86 17.35 14.08
CA CYS A 163 -8.28 18.11 12.91
C CYS A 163 -7.96 19.61 13.05
N GLY A 164 -8.08 20.16 14.27
CA GLY A 164 -7.74 21.56 14.57
C GLY A 164 -6.24 21.87 14.53
N ARG A 165 -5.38 20.86 14.29
CA ARG A 165 -3.92 21.06 14.13
C ARG A 165 -3.54 21.57 12.75
N PHE A 166 -4.41 21.41 11.76
CA PHE A 166 -4.15 21.82 10.37
C PHE A 166 -4.41 23.31 10.16
N SER A 167 -3.69 23.89 9.21
CA SER A 167 -3.90 25.27 8.80
C SER A 167 -5.17 25.35 7.94
N ILE A 168 -6.25 25.86 8.51
CA ILE A 168 -7.55 26.00 7.85
C ILE A 168 -7.82 27.48 7.57
N PRO A 169 -7.89 27.93 6.30
CA PRO A 169 -8.22 29.31 5.98
C PRO A 169 -9.59 29.72 6.51
N HIS A 170 -9.68 30.93 7.09
CA HIS A 170 -10.93 31.45 7.64
C HIS A 170 -12.06 31.52 6.60
N SER A 171 -11.72 31.78 5.32
CA SER A 171 -12.66 31.78 4.20
C SER A 171 -13.35 30.44 3.98
N HIS A 172 -12.73 29.31 4.36
CA HIS A 172 -13.34 27.99 4.22
C HIS A 172 -14.46 27.77 5.26
N MET A 173 -14.43 28.51 6.38
CA MET A 173 -15.44 28.48 7.43
C MET A 173 -16.56 29.49 7.23
N THR A 174 -16.33 30.52 6.42
CA THR A 174 -17.31 31.58 6.15
C THR A 174 -17.93 31.40 4.76
N THR A 175 -17.18 31.67 3.70
CA THR A 175 -17.64 31.56 2.31
C THR A 175 -17.70 30.12 1.80
N GLY A 176 -16.87 29.23 2.36
CA GLY A 176 -16.74 27.84 1.95
C GLY A 176 -15.91 27.66 0.68
N VAL A 177 -15.58 26.41 0.38
CA VAL A 177 -14.78 26.01 -0.78
C VAL A 177 -15.70 25.74 -1.98
N PRO A 178 -15.56 26.47 -3.09
CA PRO A 178 -16.37 26.23 -4.28
C PRO A 178 -15.95 24.93 -4.98
N ASN A 179 -16.90 24.32 -5.69
CA ASN A 179 -16.66 23.16 -6.54
C ASN A 179 -16.02 21.94 -5.83
N ALA A 180 -16.21 21.80 -4.52
CA ALA A 180 -15.70 20.68 -3.73
C ALA A 180 -16.84 19.76 -3.28
N ASP A 181 -16.61 18.45 -3.39
CA ASP A 181 -17.45 17.42 -2.79
C ASP A 181 -16.81 16.80 -1.54
N PHE A 182 -15.52 17.06 -1.35
CA PHE A 182 -14.71 16.76 -0.19
C PHE A 182 -13.54 17.75 -0.11
N VAL A 183 -13.21 18.24 1.09
CA VAL A 183 -12.05 19.11 1.36
C VAL A 183 -11.01 18.34 2.16
N LEU A 184 -9.77 18.32 1.69
CA LEU A 184 -8.65 17.64 2.32
C LEU A 184 -7.54 18.63 2.66
N TYR A 185 -7.11 18.68 3.92
CA TYR A 185 -5.94 19.42 4.35
C TYR A 185 -4.75 18.47 4.52
N VAL A 186 -3.63 18.75 3.87
CA VAL A 186 -2.47 17.84 3.83
C VAL A 186 -1.23 18.53 4.36
N SER A 187 -0.56 17.89 5.33
CA SER A 187 0.76 18.26 5.83
C SER A 187 1.83 17.27 5.38
N ALA A 188 3.09 17.69 5.45
CA ALA A 188 4.24 16.83 5.22
C ALA A 188 5.25 16.98 6.36
N ALA A 189 4.92 16.34 7.48
CA ALA A 189 5.61 16.47 8.76
C ALA A 189 6.08 15.08 9.26
N PRO A 190 7.05 15.03 10.20
CA PRO A 190 7.55 13.75 10.69
C PRO A 190 6.44 12.90 11.32
N THR A 191 6.61 11.59 11.24
CA THR A 191 5.77 10.59 11.89
C THR A 191 6.58 9.79 12.91
N ARG A 192 5.91 8.96 13.72
CA ARG A 192 6.58 8.08 14.69
C ARG A 192 6.59 6.64 14.18
N GLY A 193 7.58 5.86 14.63
CA GLY A 193 7.74 4.47 14.18
C GLY A 193 7.90 4.40 12.66
N ASN A 194 7.21 3.45 12.03
CA ASN A 194 7.26 3.22 10.58
C ASN A 194 6.05 3.75 9.82
N VAL A 195 5.31 4.71 10.38
CA VAL A 195 4.11 5.26 9.75
C VAL A 195 4.48 6.13 8.55
N ALA A 196 4.16 5.70 7.33
CA ALA A 196 4.49 6.46 6.11
C ALA A 196 3.54 7.63 5.86
N ALA A 197 2.26 7.43 6.13
CA ALA A 197 1.23 8.46 6.07
C ALA A 197 0.09 8.11 7.01
N TRP A 198 -0.79 9.07 7.26
CA TRP A 198 -2.07 8.85 7.91
C TRP A 198 -3.10 9.83 7.38
N ALA A 199 -4.38 9.50 7.47
CA ALA A 199 -5.47 10.45 7.26
C ALA A 199 -6.63 10.22 8.22
N LEU A 200 -7.58 11.17 8.28
CA LEU A 200 -8.78 11.03 9.09
C LEU A 200 -9.91 11.90 8.52
N GLY A 201 -11.15 11.41 8.60
CA GLY A 201 -12.34 12.22 8.36
C GLY A 201 -12.68 13.08 9.57
N CYS A 202 -12.83 14.38 9.37
CA CYS A 202 -13.04 15.39 10.41
C CYS A 202 -14.47 15.94 10.47
N GLN A 203 -15.17 15.95 9.34
CA GLN A 203 -16.51 16.50 9.22
C GLN A 203 -17.33 15.66 8.25
N ARG A 204 -18.65 15.61 8.48
CA ARG A 204 -19.61 14.92 7.62
C ARG A 204 -20.74 15.85 7.20
N PHE A 205 -21.28 15.59 6.01
CA PHE A 205 -22.58 16.11 5.60
C PHE A 205 -23.69 15.53 6.47
N LYS A 206 -24.88 16.15 6.41
CA LYS A 206 -26.09 15.66 7.10
C LYS A 206 -26.47 14.22 6.79
N ASN A 207 -26.19 13.76 5.57
CA ASN A 207 -26.45 12.37 5.17
C ASN A 207 -25.39 11.37 5.67
N GLY A 208 -24.41 11.83 6.47
CA GLY A 208 -23.33 11.01 7.03
C GLY A 208 -22.10 10.89 6.14
N ARG A 209 -22.15 11.32 4.86
CA ARG A 209 -20.99 11.26 3.96
C ARG A 209 -19.87 12.18 4.45
N PRO A 210 -18.61 11.73 4.53
CA PRO A 210 -17.48 12.60 4.85
C PRO A 210 -17.39 13.80 3.90
N SER A 211 -17.11 14.97 4.46
CA SER A 211 -17.03 16.26 3.76
C SER A 211 -15.69 16.95 3.94
N VAL A 212 -15.03 16.76 5.09
CA VAL A 212 -13.70 17.31 5.37
C VAL A 212 -12.84 16.22 5.97
N GLY A 213 -11.58 16.13 5.55
CA GLY A 213 -10.57 15.30 6.16
C GLY A 213 -9.22 15.99 6.23
N VAL A 214 -8.30 15.33 6.93
CA VAL A 214 -6.92 15.76 7.08
C VAL A 214 -5.99 14.60 6.78
N SER A 215 -4.76 14.87 6.36
CA SER A 215 -3.73 13.86 6.14
C SER A 215 -2.33 14.40 6.40
N ASN A 216 -1.45 13.56 6.93
CA ASN A 216 -0.03 13.85 7.00
C ASN A 216 0.76 12.78 6.25
N VAL A 217 1.65 13.20 5.36
CA VAL A 217 2.55 12.32 4.60
C VAL A 217 3.98 12.54 5.06
N SER A 218 4.62 11.50 5.61
CA SER A 218 5.94 11.61 6.21
C SER A 218 7.04 11.76 5.15
N PRO A 219 7.85 12.85 5.17
CA PRO A 219 8.93 13.01 4.21
C PRO A 219 9.98 11.91 4.23
N ARG A 220 10.13 11.19 5.36
CA ARG A 220 11.06 10.08 5.52
C ARG A 220 10.81 8.94 4.55
N TYR A 221 9.54 8.61 4.31
CA TYR A 221 9.14 7.45 3.50
C TYR A 221 8.80 7.83 2.05
N LEU A 222 9.05 9.08 1.66
CA LEU A 222 8.78 9.53 0.29
C LEU A 222 9.79 8.95 -0.69
N SER A 223 9.26 8.20 -1.65
CA SER A 223 9.92 7.83 -2.91
C SER A 223 9.01 8.17 -4.08
N SER A 224 9.56 8.41 -5.27
CA SER A 224 8.75 8.49 -6.49
C SER A 224 8.45 7.08 -6.98
N SER A 225 7.50 6.43 -6.34
CA SER A 225 7.11 5.04 -6.63
C SER A 225 5.60 4.87 -6.67
N PRO A 226 5.10 3.86 -7.41
CA PRO A 226 3.68 3.49 -7.34
C PRO A 226 3.23 3.22 -5.90
N GLU A 227 4.09 2.61 -5.07
CA GLU A 227 3.83 2.33 -3.66
C GLU A 227 3.48 3.60 -2.87
N SER A 228 4.26 4.69 -3.01
CA SER A 228 3.95 5.97 -2.36
C SER A 228 2.57 6.51 -2.74
N VAL A 229 2.19 6.42 -4.02
CA VAL A 229 0.86 6.82 -4.49
C VAL A 229 -0.24 5.95 -3.86
N ARG A 230 0.00 4.63 -3.73
CA ARG A 230 -0.95 3.70 -3.10
C ARG A 230 -1.11 3.93 -1.61
N ILE A 231 -0.05 4.22 -0.88
CA ILE A 231 -0.12 4.58 0.53
C ILE A 231 -0.95 5.86 0.73
N ILE A 232 -0.70 6.89 -0.09
CA ILE A 232 -1.49 8.13 0.00
C ILE A 232 -2.96 7.83 -0.35
N ALA A 233 -3.24 7.08 -1.41
CA ALA A 233 -4.61 6.72 -1.78
C ALA A 233 -5.32 5.87 -0.71
N HIS A 234 -4.61 4.95 -0.06
CA HIS A 234 -5.14 4.17 1.06
C HIS A 234 -5.62 5.09 2.18
N GLU A 235 -4.76 6.02 2.62
CA GLU A 235 -5.09 6.95 3.69
C GLU A 235 -6.25 7.88 3.29
N LEU A 236 -6.21 8.42 2.07
CA LEU A 236 -7.31 9.24 1.55
C LEU A 236 -8.63 8.47 1.53
N LEU A 237 -8.63 7.15 1.27
CA LEU A 237 -9.84 6.33 1.30
C LEU A 237 -10.43 6.20 2.72
N HIS A 238 -9.59 6.14 3.75
CA HIS A 238 -10.04 6.24 5.13
C HIS A 238 -10.70 7.59 5.43
N ALA A 239 -10.12 8.70 4.99
CA ALA A 239 -10.70 10.03 5.14
C ALA A 239 -12.04 10.18 4.38
N LEU A 240 -12.20 9.45 3.28
CA LEU A 240 -13.46 9.33 2.53
C LEU A 240 -14.46 8.36 3.16
N GLY A 241 -14.08 7.65 4.23
CA GLY A 241 -15.00 6.90 5.07
C GLY A 241 -14.86 5.39 5.01
N PHE A 242 -13.83 4.82 4.39
CA PHE A 242 -13.51 3.40 4.54
C PHE A 242 -13.05 3.14 5.98
N SER A 243 -13.97 2.82 6.87
CA SER A 243 -13.66 2.67 8.30
C SER A 243 -14.74 1.86 9.00
N SER A 244 -14.35 1.20 10.07
CA SER A 244 -15.25 0.46 10.97
C SER A 244 -16.46 1.28 11.43
N GLU A 245 -16.26 2.56 11.74
CA GLU A 245 -17.32 3.48 12.16
C GLU A 245 -18.36 3.68 11.05
N THR A 246 -17.91 3.94 9.82
CA THR A 246 -18.80 4.08 8.68
C THR A 246 -19.52 2.77 8.39
N PHE A 247 -18.79 1.65 8.34
CA PHE A 247 -19.39 0.35 8.03
C PHE A 247 -20.46 -0.03 9.07
N SER A 248 -20.20 0.25 10.35
CA SER A 248 -21.17 0.02 11.44
C SER A 248 -22.37 0.97 11.32
N ALA A 249 -22.15 2.27 11.10
CA ALA A 249 -23.22 3.26 10.94
C ALA A 249 -24.12 2.99 9.72
N ARG A 250 -23.60 2.25 8.73
CA ARG A 250 -24.30 1.84 7.52
C ARG A 250 -24.80 0.39 7.57
N LEU A 251 -24.71 -0.26 8.74
CA LEU A 251 -25.20 -1.62 8.98
C LEU A 251 -24.60 -2.66 8.01
N MET A 252 -23.34 -2.47 7.61
CA MET A 252 -22.65 -3.34 6.65
C MET A 252 -21.90 -4.49 7.34
N VAL A 253 -21.60 -4.35 8.64
CA VAL A 253 -20.75 -5.29 9.39
C VAL A 253 -21.58 -6.42 9.98
N SER A 254 -21.06 -7.64 9.88
CA SER A 254 -21.55 -8.82 10.59
C SER A 254 -20.38 -9.57 11.23
N PHE A 255 -20.68 -10.36 12.25
CA PHE A 255 -19.68 -11.11 13.01
C PHE A 255 -19.93 -12.60 12.81
N LEU A 256 -18.97 -13.31 12.22
CA LEU A 256 -19.11 -14.70 11.79
C LEU A 256 -18.02 -15.57 12.39
N ASP A 257 -18.34 -16.84 12.62
CA ASP A 257 -17.35 -17.89 12.89
C ASP A 257 -16.72 -18.29 11.55
N ILE A 258 -15.40 -18.14 11.46
CA ILE A 258 -14.63 -18.36 10.24
C ILE A 258 -13.44 -19.22 10.60
N ARG A 259 -13.24 -20.34 9.90
CA ARG A 259 -12.06 -21.23 10.03
C ARG A 259 -11.75 -21.65 11.48
N GLU A 260 -12.78 -21.84 12.30
CA GLU A 260 -12.66 -22.27 13.70
C GLU A 260 -11.84 -21.30 14.59
N LYS A 261 -11.57 -20.07 14.12
CA LYS A 261 -11.01 -18.99 14.95
C LYS A 261 -12.12 -18.21 15.65
N ASP A 262 -11.71 -17.30 16.52
CA ASP A 262 -12.63 -16.38 17.19
C ASP A 262 -13.53 -15.63 16.19
N ILE A 263 -14.69 -15.19 16.69
CA ILE A 263 -15.68 -14.42 15.96
C ILE A 263 -14.99 -13.27 15.20
N SER A 264 -15.11 -13.30 13.87
CA SER A 264 -14.42 -12.40 12.97
C SER A 264 -15.37 -11.35 12.36
N PRO A 265 -14.93 -10.09 12.22
CA PRO A 265 -15.69 -9.04 11.56
C PRO A 265 -15.70 -9.28 10.04
N THR A 266 -16.84 -9.04 9.44
CA THR A 266 -17.07 -9.24 8.00
C THR A 266 -17.98 -8.16 7.45
N ILE A 267 -17.90 -7.93 6.14
CA ILE A 267 -18.89 -7.14 5.39
C ILE A 267 -19.80 -8.08 4.63
N THR A 268 -21.11 -7.93 4.83
CA THR A 268 -22.18 -8.76 4.22
C THR A 268 -23.07 -7.97 3.27
N SER A 269 -22.69 -6.72 2.95
CA SER A 269 -23.42 -5.86 2.04
C SER A 269 -23.36 -6.35 0.58
N ALA A 270 -24.42 -6.05 -0.18
CA ALA A 270 -24.73 -6.73 -1.43
C ALA A 270 -23.63 -6.59 -2.50
N ASN A 271 -23.09 -5.39 -2.73
CA ASN A 271 -22.07 -5.21 -3.77
C ASN A 271 -20.74 -5.82 -3.33
N VAL A 272 -20.34 -5.67 -2.06
CA VAL A 272 -19.11 -6.30 -1.54
C VAL A 272 -19.18 -7.81 -1.68
N VAL A 273 -20.29 -8.44 -1.30
CA VAL A 273 -20.49 -9.88 -1.48
C VAL A 273 -20.43 -10.26 -2.96
N ALA A 274 -21.09 -9.52 -3.85
CA ALA A 274 -21.05 -9.80 -5.28
C ALA A 274 -19.62 -9.73 -5.85
N GLN A 275 -18.84 -8.72 -5.47
CA GLN A 275 -17.45 -8.58 -5.92
C GLN A 275 -16.54 -9.63 -5.28
N ALA A 276 -16.77 -10.02 -4.03
CA ALA A 276 -16.04 -11.11 -3.40
C ALA A 276 -16.30 -12.45 -4.10
N LYS A 277 -17.57 -12.79 -4.39
CA LYS A 277 -17.93 -13.98 -5.18
C LYS A 277 -17.21 -14.00 -6.52
N ALA A 278 -17.24 -12.89 -7.25
CA ALA A 278 -16.61 -12.76 -8.55
C ALA A 278 -15.07 -12.87 -8.47
N HIS A 279 -14.45 -12.25 -7.47
CA HIS A 279 -12.99 -12.28 -7.28
C HIS A 279 -12.51 -13.69 -6.93
N TYR A 280 -13.11 -14.32 -5.92
CA TYR A 280 -12.67 -15.64 -5.45
C TYR A 280 -13.20 -16.80 -6.31
N GLY A 281 -14.20 -16.57 -7.17
CA GLY A 281 -14.86 -17.64 -7.92
C GLY A 281 -15.65 -18.59 -7.00
N CYS A 282 -16.34 -18.03 -6.00
CA CYS A 282 -17.11 -18.79 -5.01
C CYS A 282 -18.54 -18.27 -4.90
N ASP A 283 -19.49 -18.88 -5.60
CA ASP A 283 -20.90 -18.44 -5.60
C ASP A 283 -21.60 -18.58 -4.24
N ALA A 284 -21.11 -19.47 -3.37
CA ALA A 284 -21.62 -19.68 -2.03
C ALA A 284 -21.14 -18.61 -1.01
N LEU A 285 -20.13 -17.80 -1.35
CA LEU A 285 -19.57 -16.82 -0.43
C LEU A 285 -20.57 -15.70 -0.15
N ASN A 286 -20.87 -15.43 1.11
CA ASN A 286 -21.87 -14.44 1.53
C ASN A 286 -21.27 -13.30 2.37
N PHE A 287 -19.93 -13.17 2.40
CA PHE A 287 -19.23 -12.12 3.12
C PHE A 287 -17.86 -11.81 2.49
N MET A 288 -17.28 -10.68 2.87
CA MET A 288 -15.84 -10.41 2.76
C MET A 288 -15.26 -10.15 4.15
N GLU A 289 -14.11 -10.74 4.46
CA GLU A 289 -13.48 -10.61 5.78
C GLU A 289 -12.84 -9.24 5.98
N LEU A 290 -13.06 -8.66 7.16
CA LEU A 290 -12.27 -7.55 7.65
C LEU A 290 -11.14 -8.09 8.55
N GLU A 291 -10.10 -7.28 8.73
CA GLU A 291 -8.99 -7.63 9.61
C GLU A 291 -9.47 -7.74 11.07
N ASP A 292 -9.00 -8.77 11.78
CA ASP A 292 -9.35 -9.10 13.17
C ASP A 292 -8.13 -9.12 14.09
N ARG A 293 -6.96 -8.76 13.56
CA ARG A 293 -5.68 -8.62 14.26
C ARG A 293 -5.11 -7.20 14.09
N GLY A 294 -3.98 -6.91 14.72
CA GLY A 294 -3.29 -5.60 14.62
C GLY A 294 -3.76 -4.52 15.62
N GLY A 295 -4.90 -4.71 16.29
CA GLY A 295 -5.43 -3.79 17.31
C GLY A 295 -6.57 -2.90 16.80
N ILE A 296 -7.02 -1.94 17.62
CA ILE A 296 -8.22 -1.10 17.34
C ILE A 296 -8.12 -0.33 16.02
N GLY A 297 -6.90 0.02 15.63
CA GLY A 297 -6.64 0.76 14.41
C GLY A 297 -6.70 -0.09 13.14
N THR A 298 -6.05 -1.25 13.17
CA THR A 298 -5.96 -2.14 12.02
C THR A 298 -7.24 -2.96 11.85
N ALA A 299 -7.75 -3.50 12.95
CA ALA A 299 -8.92 -4.37 12.92
C ALA A 299 -10.17 -3.60 12.53
N ASN A 300 -11.06 -4.24 11.77
CA ASN A 300 -12.35 -3.73 11.31
C ASN A 300 -12.31 -2.58 10.28
N SER A 301 -11.16 -1.98 10.00
CA SER A 301 -11.00 -0.88 9.04
C SER A 301 -10.17 -1.26 7.82
N HIS A 302 -9.76 -2.53 7.72
CA HIS A 302 -8.98 -3.09 6.61
C HIS A 302 -9.57 -4.40 6.13
N TRP A 303 -9.32 -4.76 4.87
CA TRP A 303 -9.56 -6.12 4.41
C TRP A 303 -8.61 -7.10 5.10
N LYS A 304 -9.10 -8.31 5.35
CA LYS A 304 -8.28 -9.38 5.93
C LYS A 304 -7.07 -9.65 5.05
N ARG A 305 -5.86 -9.40 5.55
CA ARG A 305 -4.62 -9.52 4.76
C ARG A 305 -4.43 -10.93 4.21
N ARG A 306 -4.76 -11.97 4.98
CA ARG A 306 -4.77 -13.38 4.51
C ARG A 306 -5.56 -13.57 3.20
N SER A 307 -6.68 -12.88 3.04
CA SER A 307 -7.60 -13.07 1.91
C SER A 307 -7.40 -12.03 0.80
N ALA A 308 -6.72 -10.91 1.10
CA ALA A 308 -6.59 -9.76 0.20
C ALA A 308 -5.26 -9.00 0.41
N LYS A 309 -4.12 -9.71 0.52
CA LYS A 309 -2.79 -9.13 0.86
C LYS A 309 -2.41 -7.93 0.00
N ASP A 310 -2.76 -8.00 -1.28
CA ASP A 310 -2.34 -7.03 -2.29
C ASP A 310 -3.37 -5.94 -2.56
N GLU A 311 -4.50 -5.92 -1.83
CA GLU A 311 -5.55 -4.90 -1.97
C GLU A 311 -5.10 -3.55 -1.40
N LEU A 312 -5.62 -2.45 -1.95
CA LEU A 312 -5.36 -1.10 -1.48
C LEU A 312 -5.57 -0.95 0.03
N MET A 313 -6.64 -1.52 0.57
CA MET A 313 -7.06 -1.42 1.97
C MET A 313 -6.67 -2.66 2.81
N ALA A 314 -5.58 -3.34 2.46
CA ALA A 314 -4.93 -4.27 3.39
C ALA A 314 -4.20 -3.47 4.51
N GLY A 315 -4.19 -3.98 5.74
CA GLY A 315 -3.62 -3.26 6.91
C GLY A 315 -2.09 -3.08 6.91
N ILE A 316 -1.39 -3.75 5.99
CA ILE A 316 0.02 -3.51 5.67
C ILE A 316 0.08 -3.43 4.14
N SER A 317 0.87 -2.51 3.60
CA SER A 317 0.99 -2.33 2.15
C SER A 317 1.49 -3.61 1.47
N GLY A 318 0.74 -4.09 0.47
CA GLY A 318 1.20 -5.03 -0.55
C GLY A 318 1.39 -4.27 -1.86
N ALA A 319 0.89 -4.81 -2.98
CA ALA A 319 0.87 -4.08 -4.25
C ALA A 319 -0.02 -2.81 -4.22
N GLY A 320 -1.05 -2.77 -3.36
CA GLY A 320 -1.96 -1.62 -3.25
C GLY A 320 -2.98 -1.53 -4.39
N ILE A 321 -3.51 -2.68 -4.81
CA ILE A 321 -4.48 -2.81 -5.90
C ILE A 321 -5.82 -2.19 -5.49
N TYR A 322 -6.25 -1.13 -6.20
CA TYR A 322 -7.55 -0.51 -5.96
C TYR A 322 -8.64 -1.33 -6.66
N SER A 323 -9.03 -2.42 -5.99
CA SER A 323 -9.88 -3.44 -6.56
C SER A 323 -11.36 -3.09 -6.50
N ALA A 324 -12.17 -3.92 -7.16
CA ALA A 324 -13.62 -3.85 -7.07
C ALA A 324 -14.15 -4.04 -5.63
N LEU A 325 -13.41 -4.69 -4.74
CA LEU A 325 -13.79 -4.88 -3.33
C LEU A 325 -13.90 -3.54 -2.60
N SER A 326 -12.84 -2.72 -2.66
CA SER A 326 -12.83 -1.40 -2.03
C SER A 326 -13.82 -0.44 -2.68
N ILE A 327 -13.99 -0.49 -4.01
CA ILE A 327 -15.01 0.30 -4.70
C ILE A 327 -16.42 -0.07 -4.22
N ALA A 328 -16.71 -1.38 -4.11
CA ALA A 328 -18.00 -1.88 -3.64
C ALA A 328 -18.28 -1.52 -2.19
N ALA A 329 -17.28 -1.57 -1.32
CA ALA A 329 -17.43 -1.14 0.07
C ALA A 329 -17.83 0.33 0.16
N MET A 330 -17.19 1.19 -0.64
CA MET A 330 -17.58 2.60 -0.69
C MET A 330 -18.98 2.79 -1.28
N GLU A 331 -19.37 2.04 -2.31
CA GLU A 331 -20.73 2.10 -2.87
C GLU A 331 -21.80 1.64 -1.87
N ASP A 332 -21.55 0.56 -1.13
CA ASP A 332 -22.48 0.01 -0.13
C ASP A 332 -22.66 0.92 1.09
N THR A 333 -21.77 1.90 1.31
CA THR A 333 -22.06 2.98 2.27
C THR A 333 -23.27 3.82 1.82
N GLY A 334 -23.65 3.80 0.55
CA GLY A 334 -24.67 4.67 -0.03
C GLY A 334 -24.22 6.13 -0.20
N TYR A 335 -22.96 6.45 0.11
CA TYR A 335 -22.38 7.77 -0.08
C TYR A 335 -21.84 7.98 -1.49
N TYR A 336 -21.44 6.89 -2.15
CA TYR A 336 -20.75 6.89 -3.43
C TYR A 336 -21.45 5.95 -4.41
N LYS A 337 -21.22 6.19 -5.70
CA LYS A 337 -21.50 5.21 -6.77
C LYS A 337 -20.16 4.74 -7.33
N GLY A 338 -19.91 3.44 -7.30
CA GLY A 338 -18.68 2.84 -7.77
C GLY A 338 -18.58 2.86 -9.29
N ASN A 339 -17.38 3.13 -9.80
CA ASN A 339 -17.04 2.97 -11.21
C ASN A 339 -16.12 1.76 -11.40
N TYR A 340 -16.71 0.58 -11.54
CA TYR A 340 -15.98 -0.69 -11.65
C TYR A 340 -15.17 -0.84 -12.95
N SER A 341 -15.41 -0.03 -13.98
CA SER A 341 -14.59 -0.08 -15.21
C SER A 341 -13.13 0.30 -14.95
N ASN A 342 -12.87 1.05 -13.87
CA ASN A 342 -11.55 1.46 -13.43
C ASN A 342 -11.05 0.60 -12.26
N ALA A 343 -11.75 -0.47 -11.90
CA ALA A 343 -11.27 -1.42 -10.90
C ALA A 343 -10.00 -2.12 -11.41
N GLU A 344 -8.98 -2.16 -10.56
CA GLU A 344 -7.78 -2.93 -10.84
C GLU A 344 -8.00 -4.39 -10.46
N THR A 345 -7.50 -5.31 -11.28
CA THR A 345 -7.66 -6.73 -10.98
C THR A 345 -6.56 -7.20 -10.05
N MET A 346 -6.96 -7.67 -8.87
CA MET A 346 -6.03 -8.29 -7.93
C MET A 346 -5.80 -9.75 -8.36
N SER A 347 -4.54 -10.16 -8.53
CA SER A 347 -4.19 -11.55 -8.83
C SER A 347 -4.27 -12.43 -7.57
N TYR A 348 -3.92 -11.87 -6.41
CA TYR A 348 -3.97 -12.53 -5.11
C TYR A 348 -5.40 -12.99 -4.77
N GLY A 349 -5.57 -14.29 -4.53
CA GLY A 349 -6.88 -14.87 -4.19
C GLY A 349 -7.85 -15.01 -5.37
N LYS A 350 -7.49 -14.61 -6.59
CA LYS A 350 -8.41 -14.69 -7.74
C LYS A 350 -8.71 -16.15 -8.07
N ASN A 351 -9.99 -16.51 -8.19
CA ASN A 351 -10.46 -17.87 -8.56
C ASN A 351 -9.94 -19.01 -7.64
N THR A 352 -9.67 -18.75 -6.37
CA THR A 352 -9.26 -19.78 -5.40
C THR A 352 -10.40 -20.69 -4.95
N GLY A 353 -11.64 -20.36 -5.32
CA GLY A 353 -12.85 -21.03 -4.86
C GLY A 353 -13.13 -20.78 -3.38
N CYS A 354 -14.16 -21.44 -2.86
CA CYS A 354 -14.63 -21.24 -1.48
C CYS A 354 -13.64 -21.72 -0.40
N ALA A 355 -12.70 -22.58 -0.79
CA ALA A 355 -11.75 -23.20 0.13
C ALA A 355 -10.85 -22.18 0.83
N LEU A 356 -10.56 -21.03 0.20
CA LEU A 356 -9.74 -19.99 0.82
C LEU A 356 -10.40 -19.46 2.11
N GLN A 357 -11.72 -19.29 2.11
CA GLN A 357 -12.46 -18.71 3.22
C GLN A 357 -12.80 -19.77 4.28
N THR A 358 -13.03 -21.02 3.89
CA THR A 358 -13.46 -22.09 4.80
C THR A 358 -12.32 -22.96 5.32
N GLY A 359 -11.21 -23.06 4.60
CA GLY A 359 -10.11 -24.00 4.89
C GLY A 359 -8.84 -23.34 5.44
N LYS A 360 -7.91 -24.18 5.91
CA LYS A 360 -6.56 -23.76 6.27
C LYS A 360 -5.75 -23.42 5.02
N CYS A 361 -4.87 -22.42 5.13
CA CYS A 361 -3.96 -22.02 4.05
C CYS A 361 -2.89 -23.06 3.73
N VAL A 362 -2.45 -23.79 4.76
CA VAL A 362 -1.44 -24.85 4.69
C VAL A 362 -1.94 -26.04 5.53
N VAL A 363 -1.74 -27.26 5.02
CA VAL A 363 -2.09 -28.51 5.70
C VAL A 363 -0.86 -29.41 5.70
N ARG A 364 -0.33 -29.73 6.89
CA ARG A 364 0.87 -30.55 7.07
C ARG A 364 2.06 -30.07 6.24
N GLY A 365 2.28 -28.76 6.20
CA GLY A 365 3.34 -28.14 5.41
C GLY A 365 3.11 -28.11 3.90
N VAL A 366 1.91 -28.43 3.42
CA VAL A 366 1.54 -28.30 2.00
C VAL A 366 0.58 -27.14 1.81
N SER A 367 0.97 -26.15 1.00
CA SER A 367 0.10 -25.02 0.63
C SER A 367 -1.13 -25.50 -0.12
N GLN A 368 -2.30 -25.01 0.28
CA GLN A 368 -3.57 -25.29 -0.38
C GLN A 368 -3.89 -24.26 -1.48
N PHE A 369 -3.14 -23.15 -1.53
CA PHE A 369 -3.33 -22.05 -2.47
C PHE A 369 -1.98 -21.63 -3.05
N THR A 370 -1.53 -22.39 -4.06
CA THR A 370 -0.26 -22.15 -4.76
C THR A 370 -0.20 -20.71 -5.29
N GLY A 371 0.89 -20.00 -4.97
CA GLY A 371 1.08 -18.59 -5.34
C GLY A 371 0.62 -17.58 -4.28
N MET A 372 -0.10 -18.01 -3.23
CA MET A 372 -0.46 -17.17 -2.09
C MET A 372 0.33 -17.53 -0.83
N PHE A 373 0.43 -18.83 -0.54
CA PHE A 373 1.09 -19.35 0.65
C PHE A 373 2.17 -20.37 0.28
N CYS A 374 3.11 -20.59 1.19
CA CYS A 374 4.23 -21.49 1.02
C CYS A 374 4.36 -22.44 2.22
N GLY A 375 4.87 -23.65 2.01
CA GLY A 375 4.91 -24.68 3.05
C GLY A 375 6.31 -25.08 3.51
N SER A 376 7.36 -24.61 2.83
CA SER A 376 8.75 -24.89 3.20
C SER A 376 9.68 -23.80 2.69
N THR A 377 10.88 -23.76 3.27
CA THR A 377 11.99 -22.91 2.80
C THR A 377 12.77 -23.51 1.63
N ASP A 378 12.47 -24.74 1.22
CA ASP A 378 13.25 -25.48 0.21
C ASP A 378 13.17 -24.85 -1.19
N SER A 379 12.12 -24.08 -1.45
CA SER A 379 11.92 -23.36 -2.72
C SER A 379 12.96 -22.27 -2.98
N GLY A 380 13.79 -21.92 -2.00
CA GLY A 380 14.85 -20.92 -2.13
C GLY A 380 14.31 -19.50 -2.37
N LEU A 381 15.06 -18.71 -3.15
CA LEU A 381 14.74 -17.32 -3.49
C LEU A 381 13.69 -17.27 -4.62
N VAL A 382 12.44 -16.97 -4.30
CA VAL A 382 11.28 -16.99 -5.22
C VAL A 382 10.59 -15.64 -5.29
N CYS A 383 9.80 -15.39 -6.34
CA CYS A 383 9.02 -14.18 -6.45
C CYS A 383 7.92 -14.11 -5.37
N SER A 384 7.69 -12.91 -4.82
CA SER A 384 6.50 -12.61 -4.01
C SER A 384 5.23 -12.61 -4.87
N SER A 385 4.06 -12.75 -4.24
CA SER A 385 2.76 -12.81 -4.94
C SER A 385 2.44 -11.52 -5.72
N ASP A 386 2.88 -10.37 -5.19
CA ASP A 386 2.78 -9.04 -5.81
C ASP A 386 3.82 -8.80 -6.90
N ARG A 387 4.79 -9.71 -7.06
CA ARG A 387 5.89 -9.64 -8.03
C ARG A 387 6.73 -8.38 -7.91
N LEU A 388 6.73 -7.72 -6.75
CA LEU A 388 7.57 -6.54 -6.53
C LEU A 388 9.01 -6.92 -6.16
N GLY A 389 9.26 -8.13 -5.72
CA GLY A 389 10.62 -8.57 -5.40
C GLY A 389 10.78 -10.07 -5.26
N ILE A 390 11.98 -10.44 -4.81
CA ILE A 390 12.35 -11.82 -4.51
C ILE A 390 12.37 -12.00 -3.00
N GLY A 391 12.00 -13.19 -2.53
CA GLY A 391 11.89 -13.47 -1.11
C GLY A 391 12.08 -14.95 -0.82
N ALA A 392 11.84 -15.31 0.44
CA ALA A 392 11.77 -16.69 0.87
C ALA A 392 10.46 -16.92 1.62
N CYS A 393 10.11 -18.20 1.81
CA CYS A 393 8.97 -18.56 2.63
C CYS A 393 9.19 -18.11 4.07
N ASP A 394 8.31 -17.24 4.57
CA ASP A 394 8.35 -16.73 5.93
C ASP A 394 7.82 -17.78 6.90
N LEU A 395 8.74 -18.54 7.50
CA LEU A 395 8.48 -19.52 8.54
C LEU A 395 9.21 -19.12 9.82
N THR A 396 8.49 -19.19 10.94
CA THR A 396 9.01 -18.91 12.26
C THR A 396 8.60 -19.99 13.25
N SER A 397 9.50 -20.29 14.18
CA SER A 397 9.24 -21.20 15.29
C SER A 397 8.92 -20.41 16.54
N TYR A 398 7.74 -20.63 17.09
CA TYR A 398 7.28 -20.02 18.33
C TYR A 398 7.78 -20.80 19.55
N VAL A 399 7.91 -20.11 20.68
CA VAL A 399 8.24 -20.75 21.97
C VAL A 399 7.05 -21.55 22.48
N LEU A 400 5.85 -20.97 22.37
CA LEU A 400 4.58 -21.56 22.74
C LEU A 400 3.87 -22.12 21.51
N ASP A 401 2.91 -23.02 21.75
CA ASP A 401 2.05 -23.53 20.69
C ASP A 401 1.21 -22.40 20.10
N LEU A 402 1.10 -22.38 18.78
CA LEU A 402 0.13 -21.54 18.10
C LEU A 402 -1.29 -21.99 18.47
N PRO A 403 -2.28 -21.08 18.49
CA PRO A 403 -3.68 -21.46 18.62
C PRO A 403 -4.08 -22.52 17.57
N LYS A 404 -4.91 -23.49 17.95
CA LYS A 404 -5.32 -24.61 17.08
C LYS A 404 -5.75 -24.22 15.64
N PRO A 405 -6.50 -23.12 15.42
CA PRO A 405 -6.89 -22.69 14.08
C PRO A 405 -5.68 -22.34 13.19
N PHE A 406 -4.57 -21.91 13.81
CA PHE A 406 -3.35 -21.45 13.15
C PHE A 406 -2.22 -22.49 13.15
N GLN A 407 -2.49 -23.71 13.60
CA GLN A 407 -1.53 -24.82 13.50
C GLN A 407 -1.63 -25.45 12.10
N TYR A 408 -0.64 -25.18 11.25
CA TYR A 408 -0.62 -25.61 9.85
C TYR A 408 0.35 -26.76 9.55
N PHE A 409 1.21 -27.08 10.51
CA PHE A 409 2.32 -28.02 10.39
C PHE A 409 2.19 -29.14 11.42
N GLU A 410 2.97 -30.21 11.26
CA GLU A 410 3.07 -31.28 12.27
C GLU A 410 3.54 -30.73 13.63
N SER A 411 4.43 -29.74 13.61
CA SER A 411 4.77 -28.96 14.80
C SER A 411 3.72 -27.89 15.06
N SER A 412 3.11 -27.92 16.25
CA SER A 412 2.19 -26.88 16.76
C SER A 412 2.84 -25.51 16.94
N LYS A 413 4.17 -25.44 16.88
CA LYS A 413 4.96 -24.23 17.10
C LYS A 413 5.45 -23.58 15.80
N LEU A 414 5.17 -24.17 14.65
CA LEU A 414 5.64 -23.68 13.35
C LEU A 414 4.50 -22.98 12.61
N GLY A 415 4.76 -21.79 12.10
CA GLY A 415 3.82 -20.99 11.31
C GLY A 415 4.53 -19.83 10.60
N GLY A 416 3.77 -18.96 9.94
CA GLY A 416 4.28 -17.69 9.41
C GLY A 416 4.37 -16.61 10.48
N SER A 417 5.23 -15.62 10.29
CA SER A 417 5.50 -14.60 11.32
C SER A 417 4.41 -13.53 11.47
N ASP A 418 3.53 -13.37 10.46
CA ASP A 418 2.56 -12.28 10.37
C ASP A 418 1.16 -12.69 10.92
N PRO A 419 0.70 -12.08 12.04
CA PRO A 419 -0.62 -12.36 12.59
C PRO A 419 -1.80 -11.93 11.69
N LEU A 420 -1.65 -10.91 10.83
CA LEU A 420 -2.71 -10.47 9.91
C LEU A 420 -2.95 -11.50 8.80
N MET A 421 -1.94 -12.34 8.55
CA MET A 421 -2.05 -13.50 7.67
C MET A 421 -2.69 -14.71 8.36
N ASP A 422 -3.23 -14.57 9.58
CA ASP A 422 -3.59 -15.68 10.47
C ASP A 422 -2.41 -16.65 10.66
N TYR A 423 -1.17 -16.14 10.70
CA TYR A 423 0.06 -16.95 10.75
C TYR A 423 0.24 -17.87 9.54
N CYS A 424 -0.45 -17.63 8.43
CA CYS A 424 -0.19 -18.35 7.19
C CYS A 424 1.16 -17.92 6.62
N PRO A 425 2.10 -18.86 6.41
CA PRO A 425 3.36 -18.55 5.75
C PRO A 425 3.18 -18.15 4.29
N PHE A 426 3.88 -17.11 3.87
CA PHE A 426 3.88 -16.57 2.51
C PHE A 426 5.31 -16.17 2.12
N VAL A 427 5.54 -15.89 0.84
CA VAL A 427 6.84 -15.39 0.40
C VAL A 427 7.00 -13.93 0.84
N ARG A 428 7.88 -13.69 1.81
CA ARG A 428 8.26 -12.35 2.24
C ARG A 428 9.49 -11.90 1.48
N THR A 429 9.40 -10.74 0.83
CA THR A 429 10.52 -10.13 0.11
C THR A 429 11.60 -9.66 1.09
N PHE A 430 12.87 -9.77 0.70
CA PHE A 430 13.94 -9.10 1.45
C PHE A 430 14.04 -7.63 1.02
N GLY A 431 14.30 -6.72 1.97
CA GLY A 431 14.33 -5.27 1.70
C GLY A 431 15.34 -4.85 0.62
N ASN A 432 16.38 -5.64 0.37
CA ASN A 432 17.39 -5.42 -0.66
C ASN A 432 17.17 -6.24 -1.95
N THR A 433 15.99 -6.81 -2.16
CA THR A 433 15.67 -7.67 -3.32
C THR A 433 14.42 -7.24 -4.07
N ASN A 434 14.03 -5.97 -3.92
CA ASN A 434 12.97 -5.34 -4.68
C ASN A 434 13.41 -5.12 -6.14
N CYS A 435 12.50 -5.31 -7.09
CA CYS A 435 12.77 -5.08 -8.50
C CYS A 435 12.76 -3.59 -8.88
N THR A 436 12.39 -2.66 -7.99
CA THR A 436 12.40 -1.23 -8.29
C THR A 436 13.78 -0.60 -8.27
N VAL A 437 14.71 -1.14 -7.47
CA VAL A 437 16.04 -0.56 -7.26
C VAL A 437 17.11 -1.65 -7.25
N ASP A 438 18.21 -1.42 -7.97
CA ASP A 438 19.35 -2.32 -7.97
C ASP A 438 20.21 -2.14 -6.72
N THR A 439 20.31 -3.20 -5.92
CA THR A 439 21.15 -3.27 -4.72
C THR A 439 22.42 -4.09 -4.94
N ASN A 440 22.64 -4.60 -6.16
CA ASN A 440 23.68 -5.56 -6.54
C ASN A 440 23.60 -6.95 -5.88
N VAL A 441 22.52 -7.25 -5.16
CA VAL A 441 22.32 -8.53 -4.45
C VAL A 441 21.85 -9.62 -5.41
N LEU A 442 20.86 -9.33 -6.24
CA LEU A 442 20.31 -10.28 -7.21
C LEU A 442 21.11 -10.26 -8.52
N LYS A 443 21.30 -11.42 -9.14
CA LYS A 443 21.98 -11.55 -10.43
C LYS A 443 21.00 -11.53 -11.60
N GLY A 444 21.44 -10.96 -12.73
CA GLY A 444 20.75 -11.01 -14.02
C GLY A 444 19.51 -10.12 -14.16
N GLY A 445 19.11 -9.43 -13.09
CA GLY A 445 17.90 -8.60 -13.08
C GLY A 445 18.06 -7.26 -13.81
N VAL A 446 16.92 -6.70 -14.22
CA VAL A 446 16.76 -5.29 -14.59
C VAL A 446 15.77 -4.66 -13.63
N TYR A 447 16.05 -3.44 -13.23
CA TYR A 447 15.33 -2.74 -12.18
C TYR A 447 14.65 -1.47 -12.70
N GLY A 448 13.62 -1.05 -11.98
CA GLY A 448 12.84 0.14 -12.26
C GLY A 448 11.40 0.00 -11.76
N VAL A 449 10.65 1.09 -11.73
CA VAL A 449 9.24 1.09 -11.29
C VAL A 449 8.33 0.22 -12.17
N ASP A 450 8.75 -0.05 -13.41
CA ASP A 450 8.12 -0.94 -14.38
C ASP A 450 8.66 -2.38 -14.33
N ALA A 451 9.62 -2.68 -13.45
CA ALA A 451 10.14 -4.02 -13.30
C ALA A 451 9.31 -4.86 -12.32
N ARG A 452 9.19 -6.15 -12.63
CA ARG A 452 8.52 -7.16 -11.81
C ARG A 452 9.40 -8.40 -11.69
N CYS A 453 9.14 -9.20 -10.67
CA CYS A 453 9.74 -10.51 -10.51
C CYS A 453 9.02 -11.55 -11.37
N LEU A 454 9.79 -12.23 -12.21
CA LEU A 454 9.34 -13.31 -13.09
C LEU A 454 9.97 -14.62 -12.65
N ASP A 455 9.17 -15.68 -12.65
CA ASP A 455 9.55 -16.97 -12.07
C ASP A 455 10.59 -17.68 -12.95
N THR A 456 11.66 -18.18 -12.32
CA THR A 456 12.70 -19.01 -12.95
C THR A 456 12.79 -20.37 -12.23
N PRO A 457 11.83 -21.30 -12.44
CA PRO A 457 11.55 -22.41 -11.52
C PRO A 457 12.72 -23.32 -11.14
N ASN A 458 13.75 -23.40 -11.99
CA ASN A 458 14.91 -24.28 -11.81
C ASN A 458 16.23 -23.51 -11.63
N GLY A 459 16.15 -22.20 -11.37
CA GLY A 459 17.28 -21.30 -11.46
C GLY A 459 17.70 -21.02 -12.91
N PHE A 460 18.87 -20.42 -13.07
CA PHE A 460 19.47 -20.10 -14.37
C PHE A 460 20.99 -20.13 -14.30
N ALA A 461 21.67 -19.91 -15.42
CA ALA A 461 23.13 -19.86 -15.46
C ALA A 461 23.64 -18.66 -16.25
N MET A 462 24.67 -17.98 -15.73
CA MET A 462 25.34 -16.85 -16.38
C MET A 462 26.83 -17.15 -16.52
N GLY A 463 27.39 -16.99 -17.72
CA GLY A 463 28.80 -17.31 -17.97
C GLY A 463 29.19 -18.75 -17.61
N GLY A 464 28.26 -19.70 -17.72
CA GLY A 464 28.46 -21.11 -17.33
C GLY A 464 28.28 -21.41 -15.84
N ASN A 465 28.15 -20.39 -14.98
CA ASN A 465 27.95 -20.58 -13.54
C ASN A 465 26.47 -20.65 -13.19
N ARG A 466 26.09 -21.62 -12.36
CA ARG A 466 24.72 -21.79 -11.87
C ARG A 466 24.37 -20.70 -10.86
N VAL A 467 23.19 -20.10 -11.02
CA VAL A 467 22.58 -19.14 -10.11
C VAL A 467 21.34 -19.78 -9.50
N SER A 468 21.38 -20.00 -8.18
CA SER A 468 20.28 -20.57 -7.40
C SER A 468 19.27 -19.48 -6.99
N GLN A 469 18.68 -18.82 -7.98
CA GLN A 469 17.59 -17.85 -7.84
C GLN A 469 16.39 -18.33 -8.64
N ASN A 470 15.25 -18.54 -7.99
CA ASN A 470 14.01 -18.98 -8.62
C ASN A 470 13.09 -17.81 -9.03
N GLY A 471 13.66 -16.60 -9.10
CA GLY A 471 13.04 -15.43 -9.70
C GLY A 471 14.10 -14.52 -10.33
N ILE A 472 13.65 -13.65 -11.23
CA ILE A 472 14.46 -12.62 -11.86
C ILE A 472 13.66 -11.34 -12.08
N CYS A 473 14.25 -10.19 -11.80
CA CYS A 473 13.63 -8.90 -12.09
C CYS A 473 13.73 -8.60 -13.60
N ALA A 474 12.61 -8.26 -14.23
CA ALA A 474 12.56 -7.86 -15.64
C ALA A 474 11.62 -6.66 -15.80
N LYS A 475 11.98 -5.72 -16.70
CA LYS A 475 11.06 -4.63 -17.07
C LYS A 475 9.86 -5.21 -17.81
N VAL A 476 8.67 -4.71 -17.50
CA VAL A 476 7.41 -5.13 -18.09
C VAL A 476 6.77 -3.98 -18.85
N GLN A 477 6.38 -4.22 -20.09
CA GLN A 477 5.62 -3.27 -20.91
C GLN A 477 4.21 -3.82 -21.16
N CYS A 478 3.21 -3.16 -20.59
CA CYS A 478 1.82 -3.60 -20.65
C CYS A 478 1.08 -2.99 -21.86
N GLY A 479 0.45 -3.84 -22.66
CA GLY A 479 -0.54 -3.47 -23.68
C GLY A 479 -1.96 -3.50 -23.11
N SER A 480 -2.96 -3.77 -23.95
CA SER A 480 -4.37 -3.91 -23.49
C SER A 480 -4.68 -5.29 -22.89
N SER A 481 -4.05 -6.34 -23.42
CA SER A 481 -4.25 -7.75 -23.02
C SER A 481 -2.99 -8.61 -23.14
N THR A 482 -1.91 -8.04 -23.68
CA THR A 482 -0.61 -8.68 -23.83
C THR A 482 0.45 -7.81 -23.16
N TYR A 483 1.58 -8.40 -22.83
CA TYR A 483 2.71 -7.64 -22.31
C TYR A 483 4.04 -8.19 -22.83
N GLY A 484 5.03 -7.33 -22.87
CA GLY A 484 6.41 -7.65 -23.19
C GLY A 484 7.29 -7.61 -21.95
N VAL A 485 8.39 -8.36 -21.99
CA VAL A 485 9.41 -8.40 -20.93
C VAL A 485 10.77 -8.06 -21.50
N LYS A 486 11.60 -7.38 -20.72
CA LYS A 486 12.97 -7.03 -21.09
C LYS A 486 13.95 -7.38 -19.98
N LEU A 487 14.96 -8.18 -20.34
CA LEU A 487 16.04 -8.62 -19.46
C LEU A 487 17.30 -7.75 -19.62
N ALA A 488 18.31 -8.02 -18.81
CA ALA A 488 19.54 -7.23 -18.77
C ALA A 488 20.29 -7.29 -20.10
N ASN A 489 20.90 -6.17 -20.47
CA ASN A 489 21.67 -5.97 -21.70
C ASN A 489 20.87 -6.11 -23.01
N GLU A 490 19.54 -6.13 -22.92
CA GLU A 490 18.65 -6.15 -24.09
C GLU A 490 18.04 -4.78 -24.37
N SER A 491 17.87 -4.47 -25.65
CA SER A 491 17.29 -3.20 -26.11
C SER A 491 15.80 -3.28 -26.42
N THR A 492 15.24 -4.49 -26.59
CA THR A 492 13.85 -4.71 -27.03
C THR A 492 13.04 -5.53 -26.03
N PHE A 493 11.72 -5.32 -26.03
CA PHE A 493 10.79 -6.13 -25.25
C PHE A 493 10.36 -7.36 -26.06
N THR A 494 10.38 -8.53 -25.42
CA THR A 494 9.90 -9.78 -26.01
C THR A 494 8.53 -10.11 -25.46
N THR A 495 7.60 -10.52 -26.33
CA THR A 495 6.24 -10.88 -25.90
C THR A 495 6.29 -12.05 -24.91
N CYS A 496 5.55 -11.95 -23.81
CA CYS A 496 5.50 -12.98 -22.77
C CYS A 496 4.04 -13.43 -22.57
N PRO A 497 3.53 -14.39 -23.38
CA PRO A 497 2.15 -14.84 -23.25
C PRO A 497 1.95 -15.60 -21.92
N PRO A 498 0.91 -15.30 -21.12
CA PRO A 498 0.68 -15.97 -19.84
C PRO A 498 0.74 -17.50 -19.92
N GLY A 499 1.44 -18.10 -18.95
CA GLY A 499 1.63 -19.55 -18.85
C GLY A 499 2.65 -20.15 -19.83
N LYS A 500 3.22 -19.37 -20.75
CA LYS A 500 4.33 -19.83 -21.60
C LYS A 500 5.65 -19.78 -20.85
N THR A 501 6.56 -20.67 -21.23
CA THR A 501 7.94 -20.70 -20.76
C THR A 501 8.87 -20.28 -21.88
N LEU A 502 9.75 -19.32 -21.59
CA LEU A 502 10.74 -18.78 -22.54
C LEU A 502 12.14 -19.20 -22.08
N GLN A 503 13.02 -19.54 -23.02
CA GLN A 503 14.42 -19.87 -22.70
C GLN A 503 15.21 -18.59 -22.49
N LEU A 504 15.88 -18.45 -21.34
CA LEU A 504 16.60 -17.22 -21.00
C LEU A 504 17.72 -16.91 -22.00
N SER A 505 18.41 -17.94 -22.50
CA SER A 505 19.47 -17.80 -23.51
C SER A 505 18.96 -17.30 -24.87
N SER A 506 17.66 -17.47 -25.16
CA SER A 506 17.02 -16.89 -26.35
C SER A 506 16.56 -15.44 -26.13
N LEU A 507 16.41 -15.04 -24.87
CA LEU A 507 15.96 -13.70 -24.50
C LEU A 507 17.11 -12.75 -24.27
N SER A 508 18.23 -13.21 -23.72
CA SER A 508 19.41 -12.39 -23.50
C SER A 508 20.70 -13.21 -23.54
N SER A 509 21.71 -12.62 -24.20
CA SER A 509 23.07 -13.19 -24.29
C SER A 509 23.77 -13.31 -22.92
N SER A 510 23.24 -12.65 -21.89
CA SER A 510 23.77 -12.73 -20.52
C SER A 510 23.55 -14.11 -19.87
N PHE A 511 22.65 -14.93 -20.42
CA PHE A 511 22.27 -16.23 -19.88
C PHE A 511 22.74 -17.38 -20.76
N SER A 512 23.41 -18.35 -20.14
CA SER A 512 23.85 -19.59 -20.77
C SER A 512 22.82 -20.72 -20.66
N ALA A 513 21.96 -20.70 -19.65
CA ALA A 513 20.88 -21.68 -19.46
C ALA A 513 19.79 -21.14 -18.53
N GLY A 514 18.64 -21.81 -18.50
CA GLY A 514 17.50 -21.52 -17.63
C GLY A 514 16.28 -21.04 -18.40
N SER A 515 15.16 -20.99 -17.70
CA SER A 515 13.87 -20.67 -18.30
C SER A 515 13.09 -19.71 -17.42
N LEU A 516 12.34 -18.83 -18.06
CA LEU A 516 11.44 -17.87 -17.46
C LEU A 516 9.99 -18.27 -17.74
N THR A 517 9.14 -18.23 -16.72
CA THR A 517 7.70 -18.47 -16.89
C THR A 517 6.95 -17.14 -16.95
N CYS A 518 6.15 -16.96 -17.99
CA CYS A 518 5.33 -15.77 -18.19
C CYS A 518 4.13 -15.78 -17.23
N PRO A 519 4.06 -14.81 -16.30
CA PRO A 519 2.95 -14.76 -15.35
C PRO A 519 1.61 -14.33 -15.96
N SER A 520 0.55 -14.33 -15.15
CA SER A 520 -0.72 -13.76 -15.59
C SER A 520 -0.59 -12.26 -15.83
N TYR A 521 -1.32 -11.75 -16.82
CA TYR A 521 -1.32 -10.33 -17.17
C TYR A 521 -1.60 -9.47 -15.93
N GLU A 522 -2.60 -9.83 -15.12
CA GLU A 522 -3.02 -9.03 -13.97
C GLU A 522 -1.96 -8.97 -12.88
N SER A 523 -1.13 -10.00 -12.73
CA SER A 523 -0.08 -10.00 -11.72
C SER A 523 1.10 -9.07 -12.04
N VAL A 524 1.26 -8.65 -13.30
CA VAL A 524 2.35 -7.74 -13.71
C VAL A 524 1.87 -6.40 -14.26
N CYS A 525 0.60 -6.32 -14.69
CA CYS A 525 0.03 -5.17 -15.39
C CYS A 525 -1.23 -4.57 -14.75
N ALA A 526 -1.63 -5.01 -13.55
CA ALA A 526 -2.79 -4.42 -12.87
C ALA A 526 -2.60 -2.93 -12.55
N ILE A 527 -1.39 -2.53 -12.14
CA ILE A 527 -1.02 -1.14 -11.91
C ILE A 527 -0.37 -0.60 -13.18
N LYS A 528 -1.03 0.36 -13.83
CA LYS A 528 -0.45 1.09 -14.96
C LYS A 528 0.57 2.09 -14.44
N VAL A 529 1.80 1.97 -14.90
CA VAL A 529 2.92 2.83 -14.50
C VAL A 529 3.43 3.58 -15.72
N ASP A 530 3.51 4.91 -15.64
CA ASP A 530 4.29 5.71 -16.58
C ASP A 530 5.73 5.81 -16.05
N ALA A 531 6.56 4.85 -16.44
CA ALA A 531 7.91 4.72 -15.91
C ALA A 531 8.74 6.00 -16.06
N ALA A 532 8.61 6.70 -17.19
CA ALA A 532 9.35 7.93 -17.47
C ALA A 532 8.97 9.05 -16.48
N LEU A 533 7.68 9.17 -16.16
CA LEU A 533 7.19 10.16 -15.19
C LEU A 533 7.73 9.88 -13.79
N TYR A 534 7.69 8.62 -13.34
CA TYR A 534 8.20 8.24 -12.03
C TYR A 534 9.72 8.46 -11.92
N GLU A 535 10.49 8.08 -12.95
CA GLU A 535 11.94 8.30 -13.03
C GLU A 535 12.28 9.80 -13.00
N GLU A 536 11.49 10.66 -13.66
CA GLU A 536 11.64 12.12 -13.62
C GLU A 536 11.51 12.67 -12.19
N TYR A 537 10.44 12.29 -11.48
CA TYR A 537 10.21 12.75 -10.11
C TYR A 537 11.16 12.14 -9.09
N ASP A 538 11.70 10.94 -9.34
CA ASP A 538 12.73 10.35 -8.48
C ASP A 538 14.03 11.15 -8.55
N ALA A 539 14.44 11.55 -9.77
CA ALA A 539 15.56 12.44 -9.97
C ALA A 539 15.36 13.81 -9.28
N ILE A 540 14.13 14.35 -9.30
CA ILE A 540 13.77 15.58 -8.57
C ILE A 540 13.93 15.40 -7.06
N ILE A 541 13.48 14.28 -6.49
CA ILE A 541 13.62 13.98 -5.05
C ILE A 541 15.10 13.89 -4.66
N ALA A 542 15.93 13.26 -5.50
CA ALA A 542 17.36 13.13 -5.29
C ALA A 542 18.14 14.46 -5.40
N GLY A 543 17.48 15.55 -5.84
CA GLY A 543 18.10 16.86 -5.97
C GLY A 543 18.87 17.07 -7.28
N ASN A 544 18.63 16.22 -8.28
CA ASN A 544 19.22 16.38 -9.61
C ASN A 544 18.50 17.52 -10.36
N ASN A 545 19.25 18.35 -11.08
CA ASN A 545 18.67 19.39 -11.94
C ASN A 545 18.03 18.75 -13.17
N VAL A 546 16.71 18.55 -13.14
CA VAL A 546 15.94 18.11 -14.29
C VAL A 546 15.45 19.35 -15.05
N ALA A 547 16.06 19.63 -16.21
CA ALA A 547 15.64 20.72 -17.10
C ALA A 547 14.45 20.27 -17.96
N GLY A 548 13.36 21.06 -17.96
CA GLY A 548 12.19 20.81 -18.81
C GLY A 548 11.24 19.78 -18.21
N VAL A 549 10.41 20.23 -17.28
CA VAL A 549 9.30 19.45 -16.72
C VAL A 549 8.36 19.08 -17.88
N ARG A 550 8.13 17.79 -18.11
CA ARG A 550 7.04 17.40 -19.01
C ARG A 550 5.72 17.71 -18.30
N SER A 551 5.18 18.88 -18.60
CA SER A 551 3.85 19.36 -18.18
C SER A 551 2.69 18.57 -18.82
N SER A 552 2.86 17.27 -19.07
CA SER A 552 1.84 16.40 -19.68
C SER A 552 0.72 16.02 -18.72
N LEU A 553 0.90 16.12 -17.40
CA LEU A 553 -0.25 16.05 -16.47
C LEU A 553 -1.03 17.37 -16.42
N MET A 554 -0.38 18.52 -16.59
CA MET A 554 -1.07 19.83 -16.56
C MET A 554 -2.07 20.02 -17.72
N ALA A 555 -1.90 19.31 -18.84
CA ALA A 555 -2.86 19.39 -19.95
C ALA A 555 -4.20 18.68 -19.68
N ALA A 556 -4.25 17.71 -18.77
CA ALA A 556 -5.51 17.10 -18.31
C ALA A 556 -6.02 17.69 -16.97
N LEU A 557 -5.14 18.38 -16.23
CA LEU A 557 -5.42 19.01 -14.93
C LEU A 557 -6.01 20.43 -15.00
N ALA A 558 -6.31 20.96 -16.18
CA ALA A 558 -6.87 22.30 -16.38
C ALA A 558 -8.33 22.49 -15.89
N MET A 559 -8.82 21.68 -14.94
CA MET A 559 -10.12 21.85 -14.27
C MET A 559 -10.07 21.77 -12.74
N LEU A 560 -8.91 22.00 -12.12
CA LEU A 560 -8.84 22.40 -10.70
C LEU A 560 -8.53 23.90 -10.63
N PRO A 561 -9.36 24.73 -9.96
CA PRO A 561 -8.98 26.11 -9.72
C PRO A 561 -7.84 26.11 -8.69
N MET A 562 -6.61 26.25 -9.19
CA MET A 562 -5.48 26.65 -8.37
C MET A 562 -5.72 28.11 -8.00
N ALA A 563 -6.36 28.35 -6.86
CA ALA A 563 -6.53 29.70 -6.32
C ALA A 563 -5.18 30.18 -5.76
N LEU A 564 -4.30 30.64 -6.66
CA LEU A 564 -3.24 31.57 -6.28
C LEU A 564 -3.92 32.91 -5.97
N LEU A 565 -4.18 33.18 -4.69
CA LEU A 565 -4.44 34.54 -4.24
C LEU A 565 -3.09 35.25 -4.14
N MET A 566 -2.79 36.09 -5.14
CA MET A 566 -1.87 37.20 -4.98
C MET A 566 -2.40 38.13 -3.89
N VAL A 567 -1.67 38.25 -2.78
CA VAL A 567 -1.31 39.51 -2.11
C VAL A 567 0.09 39.35 -1.55
#